data_AF-A0AAW8CYH8-F1
#
_entry.id   AF-A0AAW8CYH8-F1
#
_cell.length_a   1.000
_cell.length_b   1.000
_cell.length_c   1.000
_cell.angle_alpha   90.00
_cell.angle_beta   90.00
_cell.angle_gamma   90.00
#
_symmetry.space_group_name_H-M   'P 1'
#
loop_
_entity.id
_entity.type
_entity.pdbx_description
1 polymer ?
#
loop_
_entity_poly.entity_id
_entity_poly.type
_entity_poly.pdbx_seq_one_letter_code
_entity_poly.pdbx_strand_id
1 'polypeptide(L)'
;MTRTVFLWIAACCVASASAGPVVPNLRIERVTFGSGLQNASGTDNAEPVGDLGVWHVPQYLPGYPTSATIWPRVVVIQCANELCSGYEVTPELGRGEYLFFRPARK
;
A
#
# COMPACT_ATOMS: atom_id res chain seq x y z
N MET A 1 6.69 -70.39 -1.15
CA MET A 1 6.95 -69.09 -0.48
C MET A 1 7.76 -68.28 -1.48
N THR A 2 7.34 -67.17 -2.07
CA THR A 2 6.69 -65.94 -1.55
C THR A 2 6.04 -65.20 -2.74
N ARG A 3 4.78 -64.72 -2.61
CA ARG A 3 4.15 -63.83 -3.60
C ARG A 3 4.14 -62.41 -3.03
N THR A 4 4.96 -61.54 -3.61
CA THR A 4 5.07 -60.13 -3.24
C THR A 4 3.94 -59.34 -3.90
N VAL A 5 3.13 -58.67 -3.09
CA VAL A 5 2.05 -57.78 -3.55
C VAL A 5 2.61 -56.35 -3.58
N PHE A 6 2.68 -55.75 -4.76
CA PHE A 6 3.05 -54.34 -4.93
C PHE A 6 1.81 -53.45 -4.72
N LEU A 7 1.73 -52.80 -3.56
CA LEU A 7 0.76 -51.74 -3.26
C LEU A 7 1.29 -50.41 -3.80
N TRP A 8 0.72 -49.94 -4.91
CA TRP A 8 0.93 -48.59 -5.43
C TRP A 8 0.12 -47.60 -4.58
N ILE A 9 0.77 -46.94 -3.62
CA ILE A 9 0.20 -45.81 -2.89
C ILE A 9 0.44 -44.57 -3.76
N ALA A 10 -0.61 -44.12 -4.46
CA ALA A 10 -0.61 -42.83 -5.11
C ALA A 10 -0.67 -41.74 -4.03
N ALA A 11 0.47 -41.10 -3.77
CA ALA A 11 0.55 -39.94 -2.91
C ALA A 11 -0.04 -38.72 -3.64
N CYS A 12 -1.31 -38.43 -3.39
CA CYS A 12 -1.93 -37.16 -3.79
C CYS A 12 -1.34 -36.04 -2.93
N CYS A 13 -0.30 -35.37 -3.43
CA CYS A 13 0.16 -34.10 -2.91
C CYS A 13 -0.91 -33.03 -3.20
N VAL A 14 -1.86 -32.84 -2.28
CA VAL A 14 -2.73 -31.67 -2.28
C VAL A 14 -1.88 -30.49 -1.86
N ALA A 15 -1.31 -29.78 -2.84
CA ALA A 15 -0.64 -28.51 -2.63
C ALA A 15 -1.70 -27.47 -2.26
N SER A 16 -1.96 -27.31 -0.97
CA SER A 16 -2.76 -26.20 -0.45
C SER A 16 -1.97 -24.90 -0.66
N ALA A 17 -2.20 -24.22 -1.78
CA ALA A 17 -1.73 -22.86 -1.96
C ALA A 17 -2.46 -21.96 -0.96
N SER A 18 -1.77 -21.54 0.10
CA SER A 18 -2.28 -20.51 1.01
C SER A 18 -2.34 -19.19 0.25
N ALA A 19 -3.54 -18.73 -0.10
CA ALA A 19 -3.73 -17.36 -0.56
C ALA A 19 -3.27 -16.41 0.55
N GLY A 20 -2.29 -15.56 0.25
CA GLY A 20 -1.81 -14.54 1.17
C GLY A 20 -2.90 -13.53 1.54
N PRO A 21 -2.68 -12.68 2.54
CA PRO A 21 -3.61 -11.61 2.89
C PRO A 21 -3.89 -10.72 1.66
N VAL A 22 -5.18 -10.49 1.39
CA VAL A 22 -5.59 -9.60 0.30
C VAL A 22 -5.28 -8.17 0.72
N VAL A 23 -4.31 -7.56 0.07
CA VAL A 23 -3.99 -6.13 0.25
C VAL A 23 -4.97 -5.32 -0.59
N PRO A 24 -5.79 -4.43 0.03
CA PRO A 24 -6.79 -3.67 -0.72
C PRO A 24 -6.11 -2.68 -1.67
N ASN A 25 -6.69 -2.55 -2.86
CA ASN A 25 -6.30 -1.53 -3.82
C ASN A 25 -6.99 -0.22 -3.42
N LEU A 26 -6.23 0.70 -2.83
CA LEU A 26 -6.77 1.98 -2.37
C LEU A 26 -6.57 3.04 -3.45
N ARG A 27 -7.57 3.89 -3.61
CA ARG A 27 -7.51 5.12 -4.40
C ARG A 27 -7.52 6.30 -3.45
N ILE A 28 -6.71 7.32 -3.72
CA ILE A 28 -6.68 8.56 -2.95
C ILE A 28 -7.13 9.73 -3.80
N GLU A 29 -7.84 10.70 -3.23
CA GLU A 29 -8.13 11.95 -3.92
C GLU A 29 -6.84 12.75 -4.21
N ARG A 30 -6.78 13.34 -5.40
CA ARG A 30 -5.67 14.23 -5.77
C ARG A 30 -5.83 15.57 -5.08
N VAL A 31 -4.77 16.03 -4.43
CA VAL A 31 -4.71 17.32 -3.75
C VAL A 31 -3.48 18.08 -4.24
N THR A 32 -3.68 19.33 -4.65
CA THR A 32 -2.58 20.21 -5.06
C THR A 32 -1.59 20.36 -3.91
N PHE A 33 -0.30 20.20 -4.19
CA PHE A 33 0.76 20.18 -3.15
C PHE A 33 0.57 19.06 -2.11
N GLY A 34 -0.08 17.96 -2.52
CA GLY A 34 -0.57 16.94 -1.61
C GLY A 34 -0.34 15.52 -2.09
N SER A 35 -1.42 14.75 -2.11
CA SER A 35 -1.50 13.40 -2.65
C SER A 35 -1.74 13.38 -4.16
N GLY A 36 -1.08 12.45 -4.87
CA GLY A 36 -1.40 12.10 -6.26
C GLY A 36 -0.49 12.72 -7.32
N LEU A 37 -1.04 13.09 -8.47
CA LEU A 37 -0.36 13.79 -9.56
C LEU A 37 -0.61 15.30 -9.45
N GLN A 38 0.42 16.13 -9.68
CA GLN A 38 0.30 17.58 -9.47
C GLN A 38 -0.55 18.16 -10.60
N ASN A 39 -1.32 19.20 -10.30
CA ASN A 39 -2.12 19.92 -11.29
C ASN A 39 -3.13 19.02 -12.05
N ALA A 40 -3.58 17.94 -11.40
CA ALA A 40 -4.58 17.01 -11.93
C ALA A 40 -5.71 16.82 -10.91
N SER A 41 -6.93 16.65 -11.40
CA SER A 41 -8.10 16.35 -10.57
C SER A 41 -8.42 14.85 -10.55
N GLY A 42 -9.27 14.41 -9.63
CA GLY A 42 -9.71 13.02 -9.53
C GLY A 42 -8.93 12.25 -8.47
N THR A 43 -8.53 11.01 -8.78
CA THR A 43 -7.89 10.10 -7.83
C THR A 43 -6.66 9.44 -8.41
N ASP A 44 -5.74 9.01 -7.56
CA ASP A 44 -4.64 8.10 -7.91
C ASP A 44 -4.71 6.77 -7.18
N ASN A 45 -4.18 5.73 -7.82
CA ASN A 45 -4.01 4.43 -7.17
C ASN A 45 -2.84 4.53 -6.19
N ALA A 46 -3.06 4.03 -4.99
CA ALA A 46 -2.06 4.00 -3.93
C ALA A 46 -1.35 2.65 -3.95
N GLU A 47 -0.02 2.70 -3.87
CA GLU A 47 0.82 1.51 -3.87
C GLU A 47 1.02 1.01 -2.44
N PRO A 48 0.68 -0.25 -2.13
CA PRO A 48 0.91 -0.78 -0.80
C PRO A 48 2.40 -0.96 -0.53
N VAL A 49 2.83 -0.64 0.69
CA VAL A 49 4.23 -0.79 1.11
C VAL A 49 4.41 -2.14 1.81
N GLY A 50 4.58 -3.19 1.00
CA GLY A 50 4.65 -4.57 1.50
C GLY A 50 3.46 -4.90 2.42
N ASP A 51 3.74 -5.57 3.54
CA ASP A 51 2.72 -5.99 4.51
C ASP A 51 2.59 -5.03 5.71
N LEU A 52 3.06 -3.78 5.60
CA LEU A 52 3.12 -2.82 6.72
C LEU A 52 1.79 -2.13 7.03
N GLY A 53 0.74 -2.39 6.23
CA GLY A 53 -0.57 -1.75 6.38
C GLY A 53 -0.51 -0.23 6.15
N VAL A 54 0.39 0.21 5.29
CA VAL A 54 0.51 1.60 4.83
C VAL A 54 0.66 1.63 3.31
N TRP A 55 0.24 2.74 2.72
CA TRP A 55 0.27 2.96 1.28
C TRP A 55 1.08 4.20 0.97
N HIS A 56 1.64 4.23 -0.23
CA HIS A 56 2.40 5.32 -0.77
C HIS A 56 1.75 5.83 -2.06
N VAL A 57 1.62 7.14 -2.17
CA VAL A 57 1.20 7.79 -3.41
C VAL A 57 2.29 8.81 -3.73
N PRO A 58 3.19 8.51 -4.68
CA PRO A 58 4.40 9.28 -4.89
C PRO A 58 4.08 10.69 -5.37
N GLN A 59 4.57 11.70 -4.66
CA GLN A 59 4.62 13.05 -5.20
C GLN A 59 5.76 13.87 -4.57
N TYR A 60 6.68 14.32 -5.41
CA TYR A 60 7.66 15.33 -5.01
C TYR A 60 6.95 16.68 -4.88
N LEU A 61 7.24 17.42 -3.81
CA LEU A 61 6.73 18.78 -3.62
C LEU A 61 7.79 19.79 -4.08
N PRO A 62 7.59 20.51 -5.21
CA PRO A 62 8.51 21.56 -5.63
C PRO A 62 8.45 22.77 -4.70
N GLY A 63 9.60 23.38 -4.38
CA GLY A 63 9.67 24.66 -3.65
C GLY A 63 9.86 24.56 -2.14
N TYR A 64 9.72 23.36 -1.55
CA TYR A 64 10.06 23.11 -0.14
C TYR A 64 11.34 22.26 -0.06
N PRO A 65 12.54 22.86 0.00
CA PRO A 65 13.77 22.13 0.29
C PRO A 65 13.62 21.55 1.70
N THR A 66 13.37 20.26 1.77
CA THR A 66 13.06 19.56 3.01
C THR A 66 14.36 19.39 3.80
N SER A 67 14.58 20.27 4.77
CA SER A 67 15.54 20.05 5.85
C SER A 67 15.11 18.90 6.79
N ALA A 68 13.94 18.31 6.55
CA ALA A 68 13.45 17.16 7.27
C ALA A 68 14.34 15.94 7.01
N THR A 69 14.84 15.37 8.10
CA THR A 69 15.60 14.13 8.11
C THR A 69 14.84 13.03 7.36
N ILE A 70 15.57 12.07 6.77
CA ILE A 70 15.11 10.98 5.87
C ILE A 70 14.17 9.95 6.57
N TRP A 71 13.43 10.36 7.59
CA TRP A 71 12.57 9.50 8.38
C TRP A 71 11.20 9.32 7.71
N PRO A 72 10.78 8.06 7.47
CA PRO A 72 9.42 7.72 7.09
C PRO A 72 8.39 8.32 8.05
N ARG A 73 7.32 8.90 7.49
CA ARG A 73 6.19 9.45 8.25
C ARG A 73 4.92 8.78 7.80
N VAL A 74 3.98 8.60 8.73
CA VAL A 74 2.67 8.00 8.44
C VAL A 74 1.59 8.98 8.86
N VAL A 75 0.74 9.39 7.91
CA VAL A 75 -0.49 10.15 8.19
C VAL A 75 -1.69 9.22 8.21
N VAL A 76 -2.69 9.54 9.03
CA VAL A 76 -3.94 8.76 9.09
C VAL A 76 -4.98 9.46 8.23
N ILE A 77 -5.58 8.72 7.30
CA ILE A 77 -6.51 9.26 6.30
C ILE A 77 -7.84 8.55 6.40
N GLN A 78 -8.93 9.31 6.35
CA GLN A 78 -10.27 8.74 6.32
C GLN A 78 -10.58 8.17 4.94
N CYS A 79 -11.03 6.92 4.92
CA CYS A 79 -11.43 6.24 3.70
C CYS A 79 -12.87 5.73 3.80
N ALA A 80 -13.60 5.88 2.69
CA ALA A 80 -14.89 5.26 2.46
C ALA A 80 -14.69 4.12 1.46
N ASN A 81 -14.72 2.88 1.95
CA ASN A 81 -14.33 1.69 1.19
C ASN A 81 -12.88 1.82 0.66
N GLU A 82 -12.70 1.69 -0.65
CA GLU A 82 -11.41 1.78 -1.35
C GLU A 82 -11.03 3.22 -1.72
N LEU A 83 -11.85 4.22 -1.38
CA LEU A 83 -11.58 5.62 -1.69
C LEU A 83 -11.21 6.40 -0.43
N CYS A 84 -10.00 6.96 -0.42
CA CYS A 84 -9.41 7.73 0.66
C CYS A 84 -9.40 9.23 0.33
N SER A 85 -9.66 10.06 1.34
CA SER A 85 -9.48 11.51 1.22
C SER A 85 -8.02 11.87 0.93
N GLY A 86 -7.80 12.94 0.21
CA GLY A 86 -6.44 13.45 -0.03
C GLY A 86 -5.86 14.14 1.19
N TYR A 87 -4.56 14.45 1.13
CA TYR A 87 -3.87 15.25 2.14
C TYR A 87 -2.96 16.28 1.48
N GLU A 88 -2.66 17.35 2.19
CA GLU A 88 -1.64 18.33 1.79
C GLU A 88 -0.30 17.97 2.42
N VAL A 89 0.79 18.11 1.66
CA VAL A 89 2.15 17.96 2.18
C VAL A 89 2.59 19.30 2.75
N THR A 90 2.91 19.31 4.04
CA THR A 90 3.46 20.48 4.72
C THR A 90 4.93 20.23 5.10
N PRO A 91 5.73 21.29 5.35
CA PRO A 91 7.12 21.13 5.79
C PRO A 91 7.28 20.24 7.03
N GLU A 92 6.30 20.26 7.94
CA GLU A 92 6.31 19.49 9.19
C GLU A 92 6.14 17.98 8.95
N LEU A 93 5.46 17.60 7.86
CA LEU A 93 5.30 16.20 7.44
C LEU A 93 6.57 15.65 6.77
N GLY A 94 7.47 16.52 6.34
CA GLY A 94 8.73 16.16 5.69
C GLY A 94 8.59 15.91 4.20
N ARG A 95 9.37 14.97 3.67
CA ARG A 95 9.42 14.68 2.23
C ARG A 95 8.23 13.85 1.80
N GLY A 96 7.51 14.30 0.76
CA GLY A 96 6.42 13.53 0.15
C GLY A 96 6.83 12.12 -0.27
N GLU A 97 8.08 11.93 -0.73
CA GLU A 97 8.66 10.61 -1.08
C GLU A 97 8.77 9.63 0.10
N TYR A 98 8.75 10.12 1.35
CA TYR A 98 8.82 9.32 2.57
C TYR A 98 7.53 9.43 3.40
N LEU A 99 6.48 9.98 2.80
CA LEU A 99 5.19 10.14 3.44
C LEU A 99 4.28 9.01 3.00
N PHE A 100 3.91 8.18 3.97
CA PHE A 100 2.98 7.08 3.81
C PHE A 100 1.67 7.45 4.46
N PHE A 101 0.59 6.76 4.09
CA PHE A 101 -0.66 6.89 4.80
C PHE A 101 -1.19 5.56 5.30
N ARG A 102 -1.94 5.64 6.40
CA ARG A 102 -2.71 4.54 6.96
C ARG A 102 -4.20 4.87 6.84
N PRO A 103 -5.01 3.97 6.24
CA PRO A 103 -6.44 4.18 6.15
C PRO A 103 -7.09 4.03 7.53
N ALA A 104 -8.01 4.94 7.83
CA ALA A 104 -8.97 4.85 8.92
C ALA A 104 -10.38 4.78 8.31
N ARG A 105 -11.29 4.07 8.98
CA ARG A 105 -12.70 4.04 8.56
C ARG A 105 -13.36 5.36 8.95
N LYS A 106 -14.02 5.97 7.96
CA LYS A 106 -14.83 7.17 8.12
C LYS A 106 -16.10 6.92 8.94
#